data_AF-A0A7W7DUA6-F1
#
_entry.id   AF-A0A7W7DUA6-F1
#
_cell.length_a   1.000
_cell.length_b   1.000
_cell.length_c   1.000
_cell.angle_alpha   90.00
_cell.angle_beta   90.00
_cell.angle_gamma   90.00
#
_symmetry.space_group_name_H-M   'P 1'
#
loop_
_entity.id
_entity.type
_entity.pdbx_description
1 polymer ?
#
loop_
_entity_poly.entity_id
_entity_poly.type
_entity_poly.pdbx_seq_one_letter_code
_entity_poly.pdbx_strand_id
1 'polypeptide(L)'
;MELFHRDPEGSCFLSDGHLSLALIKHRLDGDTPVGMNHFGFHITDTAATSETLAPAGTPKPADRFTDRPFAEYRAMDPEGTWFDLSEHGFGGPRPPSGPAGRG
;
A
#
# COMPACT_ATOMS: atom_id res chain seq x y z
N MET A 1 -6.27 -8.74 13.15
CA MET A 1 -4.99 -8.32 12.55
C MET A 1 -3.85 -8.76 13.45
N GLU A 2 -2.81 -9.34 12.87
CA GLU A 2 -1.61 -9.86 13.51
C GLU A 2 -0.39 -9.05 13.04
N LEU A 3 0.56 -8.80 13.95
CA LEU A 3 1.83 -8.18 13.60
C LEU A 3 2.69 -9.17 12.80
N PHE A 4 3.06 -8.82 11.57
CA PHE A 4 3.91 -9.67 10.73
C PHE A 4 5.29 -9.07 10.44
N HIS A 5 5.48 -7.77 10.64
CA HIS A 5 6.78 -7.12 10.45
C HIS A 5 6.95 -5.88 11.35
N ARG A 6 8.19 -5.64 11.78
CA ARG A 6 8.64 -4.38 12.38
C ARG A 6 9.93 -3.96 11.70
N ASP A 7 10.03 -2.70 11.28
CA ASP A 7 11.28 -2.16 10.77
C ASP A 7 12.21 -1.72 11.92
N PRO A 8 13.53 -1.58 11.69
CA PRO A 8 14.48 -1.13 12.71
C PRO A 8 14.15 0.26 13.29
N GLU A 9 13.48 1.12 12.53
CA GLU A 9 13.10 2.47 12.92
C GLU A 9 11.86 2.53 13.83
N GLY A 10 11.15 1.40 13.97
CA GLY A 10 10.05 1.18 14.91
C GLY A 10 8.65 1.18 14.27
N SER A 11 8.53 1.28 12.95
CA SER A 11 7.25 1.11 12.26
C SER A 11 6.76 -0.33 12.38
N CYS A 12 5.44 -0.50 12.51
CA CYS A 12 4.81 -1.81 12.69
C CYS A 12 3.86 -2.11 11.54
N PHE A 13 3.86 -3.34 11.07
CA PHE A 13 3.02 -3.79 9.96
C PHE A 13 2.16 -4.97 10.42
N LEU A 14 0.86 -4.81 10.29
CA LEU A 14 -0.13 -5.76 10.72
C LEU A 14 -0.99 -6.21 9.54
N SER A 15 -1.50 -7.44 9.58
CA SER A 15 -2.45 -7.93 8.58
C SER A 15 -3.43 -8.93 9.18
N ASP A 16 -4.64 -8.99 8.66
CA ASP A 16 -5.60 -10.09 8.92
C ASP A 16 -5.79 -10.99 7.70
N GLY A 17 -4.94 -10.83 6.68
CA GLY A 17 -5.03 -11.49 5.38
C GLY A 17 -6.01 -10.85 4.40
N HIS A 18 -6.87 -9.94 4.84
CA HIS A 18 -7.69 -9.16 3.90
C HIS A 18 -7.20 -7.71 3.80
N LEU A 19 -6.80 -7.13 4.92
CA LEU A 19 -6.26 -5.78 5.03
C LEU A 19 -4.87 -5.81 5.64
N SER A 20 -4.00 -4.91 5.16
CA SER A 20 -2.69 -4.64 5.75
C SER A 20 -2.67 -3.20 6.29
N LEU A 21 -2.19 -3.04 7.52
CA LEU A 21 -2.09 -1.77 8.22
C LEU A 21 -0.63 -1.50 8.60
N ALA A 22 -0.11 -0.35 8.15
CA ALA A 22 1.20 0.15 8.55
C ALA A 22 1.03 1.27 9.59
N LEU A 23 1.59 1.06 10.78
CA LEU A 23 1.76 2.10 11.80
C LEU A 23 3.15 2.69 11.62
N ILE A 24 3.22 3.84 10.95
CA ILE A 24 4.47 4.49 10.58
C ILE A 24 4.85 5.50 11.65
N LYS A 25 6.13 5.50 12.03
CA LYS A 25 6.65 6.51 12.94
C LYS A 25 6.52 7.91 12.31
N HIS A 26 5.75 8.77 12.95
CA HIS A 26 5.57 10.13 12.49
C HIS A 26 6.90 10.90 12.57
N ARG A 27 7.26 11.57 11.48
CA ARG A 27 8.43 12.45 11.42
C ARG A 27 7.98 13.85 11.84
N LEU A 28 8.64 14.42 12.83
CA LEU A 28 8.34 15.76 13.37
C LEU A 28 9.07 16.86 12.59
N ASP A 29 9.33 16.64 11.29
CA ASP A 29 9.96 17.62 10.39
C ASP A 29 8.97 18.63 9.81
N GLY A 30 7.66 18.44 10.03
CA GLY A 30 6.60 19.40 9.70
C GLY A 30 5.99 19.22 8.31
N ASP A 31 6.59 18.37 7.47
CA ASP A 31 6.14 18.14 6.09
C ASP A 31 5.04 17.08 5.98
N THR A 32 4.86 16.25 7.02
CA THR A 32 3.84 15.19 7.03
C THR A 32 2.69 15.57 7.96
N PRO A 33 1.43 15.62 7.49
CA PRO A 33 0.29 15.84 8.37
C PRO A 33 0.06 14.67 9.33
N VAL A 34 -0.55 14.96 10.49
CA VAL A 34 -0.98 13.93 11.44
C VAL A 34 -2.26 13.25 10.90
N GLY A 35 -2.31 11.92 10.99
CA GLY A 35 -3.47 11.14 10.58
C GLY A 35 -3.14 10.09 9.52
N MET A 36 -4.04 9.89 8.55
CA MET A 36 -3.85 8.95 7.46
C MET A 36 -2.71 9.41 6.56
N ASN A 37 -1.65 8.60 6.47
CA ASN A 37 -0.48 8.95 5.67
C ASN A 37 -0.69 8.64 4.18
N HIS A 38 -1.21 7.45 3.89
CA HIS A 38 -1.61 6.97 2.56
C HIS A 38 -2.45 5.70 2.72
N PHE A 39 -3.10 5.27 1.64
CA PHE A 39 -3.74 3.95 1.51
C PHE A 39 -3.22 3.25 0.26
N GLY A 40 -3.70 2.06 -0.07
CA GLY A 40 -3.24 1.36 -1.27
C GLY A 40 -4.25 0.38 -1.83
N PHE A 41 -4.06 0.03 -3.10
CA PHE A 41 -4.89 -0.90 -3.84
C PHE A 41 -4.08 -2.08 -4.37
N HIS A 42 -4.55 -3.29 -4.08
CA HIS A 42 -4.07 -4.47 -4.78
C HIS A 42 -4.77 -4.51 -6.13
N ILE A 43 -3.98 -4.37 -7.19
CA ILE A 43 -4.47 -4.34 -8.58
C ILE A 43 -3.86 -5.49 -9.38
N THR A 44 -4.37 -5.74 -10.57
CA THR A 44 -3.89 -6.83 -11.42
C THR A 44 -2.80 -6.41 -12.41
N ASP A 45 -2.73 -5.12 -12.74
CA ASP A 45 -1.79 -4.57 -13.73
C ASP A 45 -1.56 -3.07 -13.44
N THR A 46 -0.37 -2.74 -12.96
CA THR A 46 0.10 -1.40 -12.64
C THR A 46 0.33 -0.56 -13.89
N ALA A 47 0.74 -1.15 -15.02
CA ALA A 47 0.95 -0.41 -16.25
C ALA A 47 -0.39 0.07 -16.81
N ALA A 48 -1.36 -0.83 -16.99
CA ALA A 48 -2.69 -0.50 -17.48
C ALA A 48 -3.43 0.47 -16.54
N THR A 49 -3.29 0.29 -15.22
CA THR A 49 -3.88 1.21 -14.24
C THR A 49 -3.23 2.60 -14.33
N SER A 50 -1.90 2.67 -14.45
CA SER A 50 -1.19 3.95 -14.58
C SER A 50 -1.55 4.71 -15.85
N GLU A 51 -1.74 3.99 -16.97
CA GLU A 51 -2.21 4.58 -18.23
C GLU A 51 -3.63 5.12 -18.11
N THR A 52 -4.51 4.44 -17.37
CA THR A 52 -5.88 4.89 -17.13
C THR A 52 -5.93 6.12 -16.21
N LEU A 53 -4.97 6.26 -15.31
CA LEU A 53 -4.87 7.41 -14.40
C LEU A 53 -4.29 8.66 -15.07
N ALA A 54 -3.40 8.51 -16.07
CA ALA A 54 -2.72 9.65 -16.70
C ALA A 54 -3.67 10.73 -17.29
N PRO A 55 -4.83 10.39 -17.90
CA PRO A 55 -5.81 11.38 -18.37
C PRO A 55 -6.58 12.12 -17.28
N ALA A 56 -6.54 11.67 -16.02
CA ALA A 56 -7.34 12.24 -14.93
C ALA A 56 -6.81 13.59 -14.40
N GLY A 57 -5.70 14.10 -14.96
CA GLY A 57 -5.10 15.37 -14.54
C GLY A 57 -4.29 15.28 -13.23
N THR A 58 -4.06 14.07 -12.72
CA THR A 58 -3.18 13.82 -11.57
C THR A 58 -1.76 13.47 -12.03
N PRO A 59 -0.72 13.65 -11.19
CA PRO A 59 0.62 13.22 -11.52
C PRO A 59 0.65 11.72 -11.86
N LYS A 60 1.38 11.36 -12.92
CA LYS A 60 1.55 9.95 -13.30
C LYS A 60 2.13 9.17 -12.12
N PRO A 61 1.62 7.95 -11.84
CA PRO A 61 2.20 7.11 -10.78
C PRO A 61 3.71 6.95 -10.99
N ALA A 62 4.48 7.22 -9.95
CA ALA A 62 5.93 7.09 -9.96
C ALA A 62 6.34 5.78 -9.31
N ASP A 63 7.31 5.08 -9.93
CA ASP A 63 8.01 3.97 -9.29
C ASP A 63 8.66 4.51 -8.01
N ARG A 64 8.46 3.82 -6.90
CA ARG A 64 8.99 4.28 -5.62
C ARG A 64 10.49 4.03 -5.46
N PHE A 65 11.13 3.27 -6.36
CA PHE A 65 12.55 2.88 -6.26
C PHE A 65 12.90 2.43 -4.84
N THR A 66 12.15 1.48 -4.29
CA THR A 66 12.43 0.96 -2.95
C THR A 66 12.68 -0.53 -2.98
N ASP A 67 13.64 -0.99 -2.17
CA ASP A 67 13.83 -2.42 -1.88
C ASP A 67 12.68 -3.01 -1.05
N ARG A 68 11.61 -2.25 -0.78
CA ARG A 68 10.46 -2.73 0.00
C ARG A 68 9.48 -3.46 -0.93
N PRO A 69 9.20 -4.75 -0.69
CA PRO A 69 8.45 -5.59 -1.64
C PRO A 69 6.93 -5.35 -1.65
N PHE A 70 6.45 -4.24 -1.07
CA PHE A 70 5.04 -4.05 -0.74
C PHE A 70 4.37 -2.84 -1.42
N ALA A 71 5.12 -1.98 -2.10
CA ALA A 71 4.58 -0.78 -2.76
C ALA A 71 5.41 -0.43 -4.00
N GLU A 72 4.86 -0.74 -5.17
CA GLU A 72 5.58 -0.66 -6.44
C GLU A 72 5.46 0.73 -7.04
N TYR A 73 4.25 1.29 -7.03
CA TYR A 73 3.98 2.62 -7.59
C TYR A 73 3.22 3.48 -6.60
N ARG A 74 3.52 4.78 -6.60
CA ARG A 74 2.82 5.79 -5.82
C ARG A 74 2.12 6.79 -6.71
N ALA A 75 0.85 7.03 -6.41
CA ALA A 75 0.00 8.01 -7.06
C ALA A 75 -0.60 8.97 -6.03
N MET A 76 -1.32 9.98 -6.52
CA MET A 76 -1.95 11.01 -5.71
C MET A 76 -3.35 11.30 -6.28
N ASP A 77 -4.33 11.46 -5.39
CA ASP A 77 -5.67 11.92 -5.77
C ASP A 77 -5.70 13.46 -5.95
N PRO A 78 -6.81 14.04 -6.45
CA PRO A 78 -6.92 15.48 -6.63
C PRO A 78 -6.84 16.31 -5.33
N GLU A 79 -7.05 15.70 -4.15
CA GLU A 79 -6.97 16.35 -2.84
C GLU A 79 -5.56 16.30 -2.23
N GLY A 80 -4.62 15.63 -2.90
CA GLY A 80 -3.24 15.50 -2.45
C GLY A 80 -2.98 14.25 -1.61
N THR A 81 -3.96 13.36 -1.44
CA THR A 81 -3.78 12.12 -0.68
C THR A 81 -2.96 11.13 -1.49
N TRP A 82 -1.89 10.61 -0.90
CA TRP A 82 -1.10 9.56 -1.52
C TRP A 82 -1.83 8.22 -1.46
N PHE A 83 -1.72 7.45 -2.54
CA PHE A 83 -2.06 6.04 -2.54
C PHE A 83 -1.05 5.20 -3.31
N ASP A 84 -0.84 3.97 -2.85
CA ASP A 84 0.08 3.03 -3.47
C ASP A 84 -0.68 2.00 -4.32
N LEU A 85 -0.06 1.58 -5.42
CA LEU A 85 -0.52 0.52 -6.30
C LEU A 85 0.47 -0.64 -6.24
N SER A 86 -0.06 -1.86 -6.11
CA SER A 86 0.75 -3.07 -6.06
C SER A 86 0.06 -4.20 -6.82
N GLU A 87 0.77 -4.89 -7.71
CA GLU A 87 0.34 -6.15 -8.34
C GLU A 87 0.55 -7.34 -7.41
N HIS A 88 1.61 -7.29 -6.61
CA HIS A 88 2.05 -8.39 -5.76
C HIS A 88 1.43 -8.35 -4.35
N GLY A 89 0.63 -7.33 -4.06
CA GLY A 89 0.00 -7.11 -2.75
C GLY A 89 0.92 -6.43 -1.75
N PHE A 90 0.59 -6.53 -0.46
CA PHE A 90 1.16 -5.69 0.62
C PHE A 90 1.86 -6.50 1.73
N GLY A 91 2.18 -7.77 1.45
CA GLY A 91 2.69 -8.71 2.44
C GLY A 91 1.66 -9.13 3.50
N GLY A 92 2.11 -9.90 4.48
CA GLY A 92 1.25 -10.47 5.53
C GLY A 92 0.76 -11.88 5.22
N PRO A 93 0.14 -12.58 6.20
CA PRO A 93 -0.40 -13.91 5.99
C PRO A 93 -1.48 -13.87 4.90
N ARG A 94 -1.40 -14.74 3.89
CA ARG A 94 -2.48 -14.89 2.91
C ARG A 94 -3.75 -15.33 3.66
N PRO A 95 -4.94 -14.81 3.32
CA PRO A 95 -6.15 -15.25 3.99
C PRO A 95 -6.31 -16.75 3.75
N PRO A 96 -6.79 -17.52 4.73
CA PRO A 96 -7.00 -18.95 4.54
C PRO A 96 -7.86 -19.16 3.30
N SER A 97 -7.42 -20.03 2.39
CA SER A 97 -8.23 -20.39 1.24
C SER A 97 -9.58 -20.91 1.73
N GLY A 98 -10.67 -20.20 1.42
CA GLY A 98 -12.03 -20.63 1.70
C GLY A 98 -12.34 -22.02 1.14
N PRO A 99 -13.38 -22.67 1.66
CA PRO A 99 -13.30 -24.01 2.20
C PRO A 99 -12.91 -25.05 1.13
N ALA A 100 -12.09 -26.03 1.54
CA ALA A 100 -12.03 -27.30 0.84
C ALA A 100 -13.47 -27.79 0.60
N GLY A 101 -13.72 -28.21 -0.64
CA GLY A 101 -15.05 -28.49 -1.18
C GLY A 101 -15.94 -29.28 -0.24
N ARG A 102 -17.25 -29.01 -0.37
CA ARG A 102 -18.30 -29.91 0.09
C ARG A 102 -18.01 -31.32 -0.44
N GLY A 103 -17.78 -32.25 0.47
CA GLY A 103 -17.76 -33.69 0.28
C GLY A 103 -18.49 -34.32 1.46
#